data_AF-A0A2V7PT09-F1
#
_entry.id   AF-A0A2V7PT09-F1
#
_cell.length_a   1.000
_cell.length_b   1.000
_cell.length_c   1.000
_cell.angle_alpha   90.00
_cell.angle_beta   90.00
_cell.angle_gamma   90.00
#
_symmetry.space_group_name_H-M   'P 1'
#
loop_
_entity.id
_entity.type
_entity.pdbx_description
1 polymer ?
#
loop_
_entity_poly.entity_id
_entity_poly.type
_entity_poly.pdbx_seq_one_letter_code
_entity_poly.pdbx_strand_id
1 'polypeptide(L)'
;MRDVDLLVVGAGPAGAVAAREAKCAAPELDVALLERDAAPGTPVRCAEGVGDAGLREFASPDGAPWVARKITRVILVAPDDTEVSVEGRDVGWVLDRTRFDACLADEARRAG
;
A
#
# COMPACT_ATOMS: atom_id res chain seq x y z
N MET A 1 -1.54 -13.00 -29.34
CA MET A 1 -1.90 -12.63 -27.96
C MET A 1 -0.76 -13.05 -27.06
N ARG A 2 -0.52 -12.35 -25.96
CA ARG A 2 0.35 -12.88 -24.90
C ARG A 2 -0.56 -13.65 -23.96
N ASP A 3 -0.22 -14.90 -23.71
CA ASP A 3 -0.86 -15.71 -22.69
C ASP A 3 -0.07 -15.51 -21.40
N VAL A 4 -0.77 -15.39 -20.28
CA VAL A 4 -0.18 -15.25 -18.94
C VAL A 4 -0.95 -16.18 -18.00
N ASP A 5 -0.29 -16.71 -16.97
CA ASP A 5 -0.94 -17.56 -15.98
C ASP A 5 -1.80 -16.74 -15.01
N LEU A 6 -1.36 -15.51 -14.72
CA LEU A 6 -2.09 -14.57 -13.87
C LEU A 6 -2.06 -13.15 -14.43
N LEU A 7 -3.24 -12.55 -14.59
CA LEU A 7 -3.40 -11.15 -14.91
C LEU A 7 -3.97 -10.39 -13.70
N VAL A 8 -3.19 -9.45 -13.17
CA VAL A 8 -3.61 -8.54 -12.09
C VAL A 8 -3.92 -7.17 -12.70
N VAL A 9 -5.15 -6.69 -12.49
CA VAL A 9 -5.62 -5.40 -13.03
C VAL A 9 -5.72 -4.37 -11.91
N GLY A 10 -4.81 -3.40 -11.94
CA GLY A 10 -4.64 -2.30 -10.99
C GLY A 10 -3.36 -2.44 -10.16
N ALA A 11 -2.45 -1.46 -10.25
CA ALA A 11 -1.17 -1.45 -9.54
C ALA A 11 -1.18 -0.63 -8.24
N GLY A 12 -2.36 -0.48 -7.62
CA GLY A 12 -2.44 -0.03 -6.23
C GLY A 12 -1.88 -1.08 -5.26
N PRO A 13 -1.89 -0.79 -3.93
CA PRO A 13 -1.26 -1.67 -2.94
C PRO A 13 -1.71 -3.12 -3.00
N ALA A 14 -3.01 -3.37 -3.15
CA ALA A 14 -3.56 -4.72 -3.22
C ALA A 14 -3.03 -5.50 -4.44
N GLY A 15 -3.03 -4.91 -5.64
CA GLY A 15 -2.61 -5.59 -6.86
C GLY A 15 -1.10 -5.79 -6.92
N ALA A 16 -0.32 -4.77 -6.50
CA ALA A 16 1.13 -4.89 -6.43
C ALA A 16 1.57 -5.98 -5.44
N VAL A 17 0.98 -6.01 -4.24
CA VAL A 17 1.26 -7.07 -3.26
C VAL A 17 0.82 -8.44 -3.79
N ALA A 18 -0.38 -8.55 -4.38
CA ALA A 18 -0.84 -9.83 -4.94
C ALA A 18 0.11 -10.37 -6.03
N ALA A 19 0.58 -9.51 -6.94
CA ALA A 19 1.53 -9.90 -7.97
C ALA A 19 2.88 -10.35 -7.38
N ARG A 20 3.41 -9.59 -6.41
CA ARG A 20 4.63 -9.94 -5.67
C ARG A 20 4.50 -11.30 -4.99
N GLU A 21 3.44 -11.51 -4.21
CA GLU A 21 3.21 -12.75 -3.47
C GLU A 21 3.03 -13.96 -4.41
N ALA A 22 2.33 -13.78 -5.53
CA ALA A 22 2.21 -14.83 -6.54
C ALA A 22 3.58 -15.26 -7.09
N LYS A 23 4.44 -14.31 -7.43
CA LYS A 23 5.82 -14.58 -7.88
C LYS A 23 6.69 -15.19 -6.78
N CYS A 24 6.54 -14.76 -5.53
CA CYS A 24 7.28 -15.35 -4.40
C CYS A 24 6.88 -16.80 -4.14
N ALA A 25 5.59 -17.13 -4.25
CA ALA A 25 5.07 -18.48 -4.01
C ALA A 25 5.31 -19.43 -5.19
N ALA A 26 5.21 -18.92 -6.42
CA ALA A 26 5.31 -19.68 -7.66
C ALA A 26 6.11 -18.87 -8.71
N PRO A 27 7.45 -18.88 -8.63
CA PRO A 27 8.32 -18.09 -9.52
C PRO A 27 8.16 -18.40 -11.01
N GLU A 28 7.63 -19.57 -11.34
CA GLU A 28 7.37 -20.04 -12.70
C GLU A 28 6.16 -19.39 -13.37
N LEU A 29 5.23 -18.81 -12.60
CA LEU A 29 4.05 -18.17 -13.17
C LEU A 29 4.44 -16.96 -14.01
N ASP A 30 3.89 -16.87 -15.22
CA ASP A 30 3.88 -15.64 -16.00
C ASP A 30 2.79 -14.71 -15.46
N VAL A 31 3.22 -13.64 -14.78
CA VAL A 31 2.33 -12.69 -14.09
C VAL A 31 2.41 -11.33 -14.79
N ALA A 32 1.27 -10.83 -15.23
CA ALA A 32 1.14 -9.47 -15.74
C ALA A 32 0.39 -8.57 -14.74
N LEU A 33 1.02 -7.47 -14.33
CA LEU A 33 0.39 -6.40 -13.56
C LEU A 33 0.13 -5.19 -14.47
N LEU A 34 -1.12 -4.78 -14.60
CA LEU A 34 -1.52 -3.65 -15.44
C LEU A 34 -2.03 -2.48 -14.60
N GLU A 35 -1.69 -1.26 -14.99
CA GLU A 35 -2.24 -0.04 -14.46
C GLU A 35 -2.75 0.83 -15.61
N ARG A 36 -3.92 1.44 -15.43
CA ARG A 36 -4.52 2.35 -16.40
C ARG A 36 -3.82 3.71 -16.34
N ASP A 37 -3.55 4.18 -15.12
CA ASP A 37 -3.00 5.50 -14.90
C ASP A 37 -1.49 5.51 -15.26
N ALA A 38 -0.95 6.70 -15.55
CA ALA A 38 0.41 6.81 -16.10
C ALA A 38 1.51 6.32 -15.12
N ALA A 39 1.21 6.33 -13.83
CA ALA A 39 2.06 5.79 -12.78
C ALA A 39 1.19 5.29 -11.61
N PRO A 40 1.60 4.19 -10.93
CA PRO A 40 0.97 3.75 -9.69
C PRO A 40 0.87 4.89 -8.66
N GLY A 41 -0.27 4.99 -7.99
CA GLY A 41 -0.51 6.03 -6.98
C GLY A 41 -0.85 7.42 -7.51
N THR A 42 -0.97 7.62 -8.84
CA THR A 42 -1.25 8.94 -9.44
C THR A 42 -2.51 8.92 -10.31
N PRO A 43 -3.49 9.84 -10.13
CA PRO A 43 -3.54 10.87 -9.08
C PRO A 43 -3.92 10.31 -7.71
N VAL A 44 -3.43 10.95 -6.65
CA VAL A 44 -3.78 10.56 -5.27
C VAL A 44 -5.25 10.86 -4.99
N ARG A 45 -6.00 9.82 -4.63
CA ARG A 45 -7.42 9.89 -4.21
C ARG A 45 -7.61 9.19 -2.87
N CYS A 46 -6.73 9.51 -1.91
CA CYS A 46 -6.66 8.88 -0.61
C CYS A 46 -6.30 9.94 0.43
N ALA A 47 -6.79 9.79 1.66
CA ALA A 47 -6.35 10.59 2.81
C ALA A 47 -5.06 10.05 3.46
N GLU A 48 -4.57 8.90 2.97
CA GLU A 48 -3.23 8.33 3.23
C GLU A 48 -2.94 7.84 4.65
N GLY A 49 -3.91 7.92 5.57
CA GLY A 49 -3.84 7.32 6.89
C GLY A 49 -4.01 5.80 6.84
N VAL A 50 -3.06 5.06 7.44
CA VAL A 50 -3.12 3.59 7.59
C VAL A 50 -2.69 3.17 9.00
N GLY A 51 -3.30 2.12 9.55
CA GLY A 51 -2.91 1.55 10.84
C GLY A 51 -1.56 0.84 10.78
N ASP A 52 -0.79 0.88 11.87
CA ASP A 52 0.56 0.30 11.92
C ASP A 52 0.55 -1.23 11.69
N ALA A 53 -0.32 -1.94 12.42
CA ALA A 53 -0.40 -3.41 12.35
C ALA A 53 -0.67 -3.90 10.92
N GLY A 54 -1.69 -3.35 10.25
CA GLY A 54 -2.06 -3.78 8.90
C GLY A 54 -1.03 -3.41 7.84
N LEU A 55 -0.33 -2.27 7.99
CA LEU A 55 0.75 -1.91 7.06
C LEU A 55 1.92 -2.90 7.17
N ARG A 56 2.29 -3.28 8.40
CA ARG A 56 3.43 -4.17 8.69
C ARG A 56 3.24 -5.60 8.19
N GLU A 57 2.03 -6.01 7.84
CA GLU A 57 1.77 -7.31 7.24
C GLU A 57 2.48 -7.48 5.89
N PHE A 58 2.75 -6.39 5.16
CA PHE A 58 3.29 -6.46 3.81
C PHE A 58 4.34 -5.39 3.45
N ALA A 59 4.54 -4.37 4.29
CA ALA A 59 5.54 -3.32 4.10
C ALA A 59 6.09 -2.79 5.44
N SER A 60 7.39 -2.53 5.52
CA SER A 60 8.00 -1.92 6.72
C SER A 60 8.02 -0.39 6.60
N PRO A 61 7.36 0.37 7.49
CA PRO A 61 7.39 1.84 7.47
C PRO A 61 8.67 2.44 8.08
N ASP A 62 9.47 1.67 8.81
CA ASP A 62 10.59 2.21 9.58
C ASP A 62 11.71 2.71 8.66
N GLY A 63 11.91 4.03 8.63
CA GLY A 63 12.90 4.68 7.75
C GLY A 63 12.49 4.73 6.27
N ALA A 64 11.27 4.34 5.93
CA ALA A 64 10.83 4.26 4.55
C ALA A 64 10.63 5.65 3.92
N PRO A 65 11.09 5.87 2.68
CA PRO A 65 11.05 7.19 2.02
C PRO A 65 9.65 7.63 1.58
N TRP A 66 8.67 6.72 1.68
CA TRP A 66 7.25 6.94 1.39
C TRP A 66 6.41 7.24 2.64
N VAL A 67 7.02 7.25 3.84
CA VAL A 67 6.34 7.70 5.07
C VAL A 67 6.42 9.22 5.16
N ALA A 68 5.27 9.89 5.15
CA ALA A 68 5.19 11.33 5.35
C ALA A 68 5.22 11.68 6.86
N ARG A 69 4.43 10.97 7.67
CA ARG A 69 4.31 11.16 9.13
C ARG A 69 3.97 9.88 9.87
N LYS A 70 4.35 9.80 11.14
CA LYS A 70 3.81 8.83 12.10
C LYS A 70 2.59 9.42 12.81
N ILE A 71 1.51 8.66 12.91
CA ILE A 71 0.32 9.01 13.70
C ILE A 71 0.57 8.54 15.14
N THR A 72 0.46 9.45 16.11
CA THR A 72 0.61 9.15 17.54
C THR A 72 -0.74 9.07 18.27
N ARG A 73 -1.79 9.62 17.66
CA ARG A 73 -3.14 9.65 18.21
C ARG A 73 -4.19 9.79 17.12
N VAL A 74 -5.33 9.12 17.29
CA VAL A 74 -6.56 9.35 16.53
C VAL A 74 -7.64 9.82 17.50
N ILE A 75 -8.36 10.88 17.13
CA ILE A 75 -9.47 11.43 17.92
C ILE A 75 -10.74 11.28 17.07
N LEU A 76 -11.73 10.59 17.63
CA LEU A 76 -13.06 10.47 17.06
C LEU A 76 -13.95 11.50 17.76
N VAL A 77 -14.50 12.44 17.00
CA VAL A 77 -15.36 13.51 17.52
C VAL A 77 -16.78 13.29 17.02
N ALA A 78 -17.73 13.16 17.94
CA ALA A 78 -19.15 13.05 17.63
C ALA A 78 -19.77 14.44 17.33
N PRO A 79 -20.93 14.52 16.65
CA PRO A 79 -21.56 15.80 16.33
C PRO A 79 -21.98 16.65 17.54
N ASP A 80 -22.01 16.08 18.75
CA ASP A 80 -22.29 16.76 20.01
C ASP A 80 -21.00 17.15 20.78
N ASP A 81 -19.86 17.15 20.09
CA ASP A 81 -18.52 17.41 20.61
C ASP A 81 -17.97 16.36 21.61
N THR A 82 -18.63 15.20 21.75
CA THR A 82 -18.06 14.09 22.53
C THR A 82 -16.81 13.52 21.84
N GLU A 83 -15.70 13.44 22.56
CA GLU A 83 -14.43 12.92 22.05
C GLU A 83 -14.10 11.51 22.59
N VAL A 84 -13.60 10.65 21.70
CA VAL A 84 -12.94 9.38 22.05
C VAL A 84 -11.56 9.34 21.40
N SER A 85 -10.52 9.17 22.20
CA SER A 85 -9.13 9.14 21.73
C SER A 85 -8.52 7.74 21.75
N VAL A 86 -7.80 7.39 20.69
CA VAL A 86 -6.92 6.22 20.62
C VAL A 86 -5.47 6.71 20.59
N GLU A 87 -4.68 6.36 21.60
CA GLU A 87 -3.29 6.79 21.78
C GLU A 87 -2.33 5.60 21.91
N GLY A 88 -1.07 5.77 21.49
CA GLY A 88 -0.05 4.73 21.62
C GLY A 88 1.13 4.88 20.67
N ARG A 89 2.10 3.97 20.74
CA ARG A 89 3.24 3.94 19.81
C ARG A 89 2.89 3.39 18.42
N ASP A 90 1.87 2.55 18.33
CA ASP A 90 1.56 1.76 17.14
C ASP A 90 0.17 2.11 16.60
N VAL A 91 -0.11 3.41 16.47
CA VAL A 91 -1.41 3.90 15.98
C VAL A 91 -1.47 3.82 14.46
N GLY A 92 -0.54 4.47 13.75
CA GLY A 92 -0.55 4.45 12.29
C GLY A 92 0.44 5.39 11.63
N TRP A 93 0.25 5.58 10.34
CA TRP A 93 1.14 6.31 9.45
C TRP A 93 0.35 7.11 8.43
N VAL A 94 0.87 8.27 8.05
CA VAL A 94 0.45 9.01 6.87
C VAL A 94 1.49 8.74 5.78
N LEU A 95 1.03 8.23 4.64
CA LEU A 95 1.88 7.84 3.52
C LEU A 95 1.98 8.96 2.48
N ASP A 96 2.97 8.88 1.59
CA ASP A 96 2.98 9.51 0.27
C ASP A 96 2.60 8.42 -0.74
N ARG A 97 1.35 8.42 -1.21
CA ARG A 97 0.82 7.37 -2.11
C ARG A 97 1.54 7.30 -3.45
N THR A 98 2.12 8.40 -3.93
CA THR A 98 2.87 8.40 -5.19
C THR A 98 4.17 7.59 -5.07
N ARG A 99 4.77 7.60 -3.87
CA ARG A 99 5.99 6.82 -3.58
C ARG A 99 5.68 5.43 -3.08
N PHE A 100 4.65 5.28 -2.26
CA PHE A 100 4.28 3.99 -1.67
C PHE A 100 3.83 2.99 -2.74
N ASP A 101 2.88 3.37 -3.58
CA ASP A 101 2.37 2.48 -4.64
C ASP A 101 3.46 2.14 -5.65
N ALA A 102 4.29 3.13 -6.02
CA ALA A 102 5.42 2.92 -6.91
C ALA A 102 6.47 1.96 -6.29
N CYS A 103 6.72 2.05 -4.98
CA CYS A 103 7.60 1.13 -4.25
C CYS A 103 7.08 -0.31 -4.32
N LEU A 104 5.80 -0.52 -4.00
CA LEU A 104 5.19 -1.86 -4.05
C LEU A 104 5.16 -2.43 -5.48
N ALA A 105 4.86 -1.59 -6.47
CA ALA A 105 4.88 -2.01 -7.88
C ALA A 105 6.31 -2.38 -8.33
N ASP A 106 7.34 -1.65 -7.88
CA ASP A 106 8.74 -1.99 -8.17
C ASP A 106 9.20 -3.26 -7.45
N GLU A 107 8.72 -3.51 -6.22
CA GLU A 107 8.95 -4.77 -5.51
C GLU A 107 8.34 -5.95 -6.28
N ALA A 108 7.09 -5.83 -6.73
CA ALA A 108 6.45 -6.84 -7.59
C ALA A 108 7.26 -7.09 -8.86
N ARG A 109 7.67 -6.01 -9.55
CA ARG A 109 8.53 -6.09 -10.75
C ARG A 109 9.87 -6.76 -10.49
N ARG A 110 10.46 -6.59 -9.29
CA ARG A 110 11.72 -7.26 -8.90
C ARG A 110 11.52 -8.73 -8.57
N ALA A 111 10.32 -9.15 -8.18
CA ALA A 111 9.98 -10.55 -7.92
C ALA A 111 9.86 -11.38 -9.22
N GLY A 112 9.67 -10.71 -10.36
CA GLY A 112 9.62 -11.30 -11.70
C GLY A 112 8.22 -11.31 -12.29
#